data_AF-A0A7V5U7X7-F1
#
_entry.id   AF-A0A7V5U7X7-F1
#
_cell.length_a   1.000
_cell.length_b   1.000
_cell.length_c   1.000
_cell.angle_alpha   90.00
_cell.angle_beta   90.00
_cell.angle_gamma   90.00
#
_symmetry.space_group_name_H-M   'P 1'
#
loop_
_entity.id
_entity.type
_entity.pdbx_description
1 polymer ?
#
loop_
_entity_poly.entity_id
_entity_poly.type
_entity_poly.pdbx_seq_one_letter_code
_entity_poly.pdbx_strand_id
1 'polypeptide(L)' 'EVTGESPLAELTIEQARLGERTGALVLALISPDGRLIANPPSDTRLAAGSRLITLGSGNQLRAFCDLVASGTCILPDD' A
#
# COMPACT_ATOMS: atom_id res chain seq x y z
N GLU A 1 4.64 -1.58 -4.52
CA GLU A 1 4.82 -2.88 -3.84
C GLU A 1 5.49 -2.65 -2.49
N VAL A 2 5.12 -3.37 -1.44
CA VAL A 2 5.81 -3.31 -0.15
C VAL A 2 7.04 -4.22 -0.24
N THR A 3 8.24 -3.66 -0.16
CA THR A 3 9.47 -4.46 -0.09
C THR A 3 9.90 -4.67 1.35
N GLY A 4 10.86 -5.56 1.62
CA GLY A 4 11.35 -5.81 2.97
C GLY A 4 12.03 -4.59 3.63
N GLU A 5 12.47 -3.62 2.84
CA GLU A 5 13.06 -2.36 3.32
C GLU A 5 12.00 -1.28 3.57
N SER A 6 10.73 -1.56 3.24
CA SER A 6 9.68 -0.55 3.29
C SER A 6 9.38 -0.22 4.76
N PRO A 7 9.16 1.06 5.11
CA PRO A 7 8.74 1.42 6.47
C PRO A 7 7.35 0.86 6.82
N LEU A 8 6.64 0.30 5.83
CA LEU A 8 5.35 -0.36 6.00
C LEU A 8 5.46 -1.87 6.21
N ALA A 9 6.63 -2.46 5.95
CA ALA A 9 6.82 -3.90 6.12
C ALA A 9 6.49 -4.30 7.55
N GLU A 10 5.73 -5.40 7.68
CA GLU A 10 5.30 -5.97 8.96
C GLU A 10 4.30 -5.11 9.77
N LEU A 11 3.87 -3.95 9.26
CA LEU A 11 2.76 -3.22 9.85
C LEU A 11 1.42 -3.81 9.43
N THR A 12 0.41 -3.67 10.28
CA THR A 12 -0.98 -3.87 9.89
C THR A 12 -1.52 -2.65 9.13
N ILE A 13 -2.65 -2.80 8.42
CA ILE A 13 -3.36 -1.68 7.76
C ILE A 13 -3.65 -0.54 8.75
N GLU A 14 -4.12 -0.89 9.96
CA GLU A 14 -4.40 0.08 11.03
C GLU A 14 -3.15 0.85 11.46
N GLN A 15 -2.03 0.14 11.68
CA GLN A 15 -0.77 0.75 12.10
C GLN A 15 -0.15 1.62 10.99
N ALA A 16 -0.29 1.21 9.74
CA ALA A 16 0.25 1.94 8.58
C ALA A 16 -0.44 3.29 8.38
N ARG A 17 -1.71 3.43 8.81
CA ARG A 17 -2.53 4.66 8.73
C ARG A 17 -2.50 5.32 7.35
N LEU A 18 -2.57 4.51 6.30
CA LEU A 18 -2.31 4.95 4.92
C LEU A 18 -3.27 6.07 4.50
N GLY A 19 -4.58 5.90 4.74
CA GLY A 19 -5.58 6.90 4.39
C GLY A 19 -5.40 8.23 5.12
N GLU A 20 -5.10 8.19 6.43
CA GLU A 20 -4.84 9.41 7.22
C GLU A 20 -3.59 10.15 6.73
N ARG A 21 -2.54 9.41 6.36
CA ARG A 21 -1.24 9.98 6.00
C ARG A 21 -1.16 10.50 4.57
N THR A 22 -1.92 9.90 3.65
CA THR A 22 -1.78 10.18 2.21
C THR A 22 -3.07 10.69 1.59
N GLY A 23 -4.22 10.50 2.25
CA GLY A 23 -5.55 10.75 1.67
C GLY A 23 -5.98 9.73 0.62
N ALA A 24 -5.15 8.72 0.32
CA ALA A 24 -5.46 7.69 -0.66
C ALA A 24 -6.22 6.51 -0.03
N LEU A 25 -7.07 5.86 -0.81
CA LEU A 25 -7.86 4.71 -0.40
C LEU A 25 -7.21 3.41 -0.87
N VAL A 26 -6.92 2.50 0.06
CA VAL A 26 -6.53 1.12 -0.28
C VAL A 26 -7.79 0.30 -0.51
N LEU A 27 -8.03 -0.12 -1.75
CA LEU A 27 -9.17 -0.95 -2.12
C LEU A 27 -8.92 -2.43 -1.86
N ALA A 28 -7.71 -2.88 -2.13
CA ALA A 28 -7.34 -4.28 -2.05
C ALA A 28 -5.83 -4.46 -1.84
N LEU A 29 -5.48 -5.63 -1.36
CA LEU A 29 -4.11 -6.12 -1.26
C LEU A 29 -3.99 -7.43 -2.05
N ILE A 30 -2.92 -7.57 -2.83
CA ILE A 30 -2.48 -8.86 -3.37
C ILE A 30 -1.32 -9.33 -2.50
N SER A 31 -1.48 -10.45 -1.81
CA SER A 31 -0.44 -11.01 -0.94
C SER A 31 0.72 -11.59 -1.76
N PRO A 32 1.86 -11.89 -1.13
CA PRO A 32 3.04 -12.42 -1.83
C PRO A 32 2.78 -13.76 -2.53
N ASP A 33 1.84 -14.55 -2.03
CA ASP A 33 1.37 -15.80 -2.64
C ASP A 33 0.38 -15.59 -3.82
N GLY A 34 0.07 -14.33 -4.15
CA GLY A 34 -0.80 -13.94 -5.26
C GLY A 34 -2.29 -13.86 -4.91
N ARG A 35 -2.71 -14.10 -3.66
CA ARG A 35 -4.12 -14.02 -3.28
C ARG A 35 -4.61 -12.57 -3.19
N LEU A 36 -5.75 -12.28 -3.83
CA LEU A 36 -6.44 -11.00 -3.71
C LEU A 36 -7.28 -10.96 -2.43
N ILE A 37 -7.10 -9.90 -1.64
CA ILE A 37 -7.89 -9.57 -0.46
C ILE A 37 -8.56 -8.23 -0.75
N ALA A 38 -9.84 -8.26 -1.12
CA ALA A 38 -10.65 -7.07 -1.31
C ALA A 38 -11.09 -6.52 0.06
N ASN A 39 -11.06 -5.18 0.21
CA ASN A 39 -11.34 -4.48 1.46
C ASN A 39 -10.62 -5.13 2.67
N PRO A 40 -9.27 -5.09 2.69
CA PRO A 40 -8.50 -5.80 3.70
C PRO A 40 -8.89 -5.35 5.12
N PRO A 41 -9.14 -6.28 6.05
CA PRO A 41 -9.43 -5.92 7.43
C PRO A 41 -8.24 -5.17 8.07
N SER A 42 -8.52 -4.42 9.12
CA SER A 42 -7.57 -3.51 9.78
C SER A 42 -6.32 -4.21 10.31
N ASP A 43 -6.45 -5.48 10.71
CA ASP A 43 -5.39 -6.35 11.20
C ASP A 43 -4.57 -7.05 10.10
N THR A 44 -4.91 -6.84 8.82
CA THR A 44 -4.16 -7.39 7.69
C THR A 44 -2.72 -6.86 7.72
N ARG A 45 -1.75 -7.77 7.76
CA ARG A 45 -0.33 -7.46 7.74
C ARG A 45 0.17 -7.16 6.33
N LEU A 46 0.93 -6.08 6.18
CA LEU A 46 1.65 -5.68 4.98
C LEU A 46 2.98 -6.43 4.90
N ALA A 47 2.94 -7.67 4.42
CA ALA A 47 4.14 -8.47 4.21
C ALA A 47 4.96 -7.96 3.02
N ALA A 48 6.28 -8.17 3.04
CA ALA A 48 7.12 -7.94 1.87
C ALA A 48 6.64 -8.76 0.67
N GLY A 49 6.61 -8.15 -0.52
CA GLY A 49 5.99 -8.69 -1.74
C GLY A 49 4.50 -8.39 -1.89
N SER A 50 3.86 -7.78 -0.89
CA SER A 50 2.45 -7.38 -1.00
C SER A 50 2.29 -6.21 -1.97
N ARG A 51 1.25 -6.26 -2.81
CA ARG A 51 0.89 -5.18 -3.74
C ARG A 51 -0.41 -4.55 -3.30
N LEU A 52 -0.40 -3.23 -3.13
CA LEU A 52 -1.57 -2.45 -2.74
C LEU A 52 -2.23 -1.88 -3.99
N ILE A 53 -3.54 -2.10 -4.10
CA ILE A 53 -4.38 -1.46 -5.12
C ILE A 53 -4.98 -0.23 -4.45
N THR A 54 -4.51 0.94 -4.88
CA THR A 54 -4.80 2.22 -4.24
C THR A 54 -5.45 3.17 -5.22
N LEU A 55 -6.48 3.89 -4.77
CA LEU A 55 -7.12 4.98 -5.50
C LEU A 55 -6.87 6.31 -4.80
N GLY A 56 -6.72 7.37 -5.60
CA GLY A 56 -6.57 8.73 -5.13
C GLY A 56 -6.29 9.68 -6.29
N SER A 57 -6.24 10.97 -6.00
CA SER A 57 -5.69 11.99 -6.92
C SER A 57 -4.18 11.80 -7.08
N GLY A 58 -3.58 12.38 -8.13
CA GLY A 58 -2.14 12.27 -8.38
C GLY A 58 -1.26 12.68 -7.19
N ASN A 59 -1.65 13.70 -6.42
CA ASN A 59 -0.91 14.12 -5.23
C ASN A 59 -1.02 13.11 -4.08
N GLN A 60 -2.21 12.52 -3.89
CA GLN A 60 -2.43 11.48 -2.87
C GLN A 60 -1.65 10.21 -3.21
N LEU A 61 -1.65 9.82 -4.50
CA LEU A 61 -0.87 8.68 -4.98
C LEU A 61 0.63 8.93 -4.85
N ARG A 62 1.12 10.15 -5.16
CA ARG A 62 2.54 10.50 -4.94
C ARG A 62 2.92 10.40 -3.46
N ALA A 63 2.13 10.99 -2.56
CA ALA A 63 2.34 10.87 -1.11
C ALA A 63 2.30 9.41 -0.64
N PHE A 64 1.44 8.58 -1.24
CA PHE A 64 1.39 7.15 -0.98
C PHE A 64 2.66 6.44 -1.45
N CYS A 65 3.19 6.78 -2.63
CA CYS A 65 4.42 6.22 -3.13
C CYS A 65 5.64 6.60 -2.28
N ASP A 66 5.74 7.87 -1.89
CA ASP A 66 6.79 8.35 -0.98
C ASP A 66 6.73 7.62 0.37
N LEU A 67 5.53 7.28 0.82
CA LEU A 67 5.34 6.53 2.06
C LEU A 67 5.73 5.06 1.94
N VAL A 68 5.43 4.43 0.81
CA VAL A 68 5.79 3.03 0.55
C VAL A 68 7.30 2.90 0.30
N ALA A 69 7.99 4.01 -0.01
CA ALA A 69 9.34 4.08 -0.58
C ALA A 69 10.41 3.23 0.13
N SER A 70 10.46 1.99 -0.35
CA SER A 70 11.58 1.26 -0.96
C SER A 70 11.04 0.32 -2.04
N GLY A 71 9.90 0.67 -2.67
CA GLY A 71 9.20 -0.18 -3.63
C GLY A 71 8.64 0.59 -4.83
N THR A 72 8.35 -0.13 -5.92
CA THR A 72 7.91 0.45 -7.19
C THR A 72 6.46 0.93 -7.11
N CYS A 73 6.22 2.16 -7.55
CA CYS A 73 4.91 2.72 -7.82
C CYS A 73 4.77 2.91 -9.33
N ILE A 74 3.64 2.46 -9.89
CA ILE A 74 3.28 2.71 -11.30
C ILE A 74 2.08 3.66 -11.26
N LEU A 75 2.28 4.89 -11.74
CA LEU A 75 1.21 5.87 -11.93
C LEU A 75 0.75 5.81 -13.39
N PRO A 76 -0.55 5.90 -13.70
CA PRO A 76 -1.07 5.69 -15.05
C PRO A 76 -0.78 6.80 -16.09
N ASP A 77 0.11 7.76 -15.82
CA ASP A 77 0.46 8.86 -16.76
C ASP A 77 1.96 9.24 -16.73
N ASP A 78 2.86 8.30 -16.40
CA ASP A 78 4.32 8.43 -16.57
C ASP A 78 4.81 7.57 -17.76
#